data_AF-A0AAE9PRX7-F1
#
_entry.id   AF-A0AAE9PRX7-F1
#
_cell.length_a   1.000
_cell.length_b   1.000
_cell.length_c   1.000
_cell.angle_alpha   90.00
_cell.angle_beta   90.00
_cell.angle_gamma   90.00
#
_symmetry.space_group_name_H-M   'P 1'
#
loop_
_entity.id
_entity.type
_entity.pdbx_description
1 polymer ?
#
loop_
_entity_poly.entity_id
_entity_poly.type
_entity_poly.pdbx_seq_one_letter_code
_entity_poly.pdbx_strand_id
1 'polypeptide(L)'
;MRELDAYFESVSPLSTYSSLPLLIVLGKYDVHSQVNETNIRRRYGYKGALYTVPYSTGFMDAWNRRDVIGHVQREVRSGKEQHRKLFMPVGWAQSIRHISKAILEAAESDLRLKALERGA
;
A
#
# COMPACT_ATOMS: atom_id res chain seq x y z
N MET A 1 -13.56 -11.62 -6.36
CA MET A 1 -13.62 -12.11 -4.97
C MET A 1 -12.86 -13.41 -4.77
N ARG A 2 -13.09 -14.44 -5.62
CA ARG A 2 -12.41 -15.75 -5.52
C ARG A 2 -10.88 -15.69 -5.32
N GLU A 3 -10.18 -14.78 -5.99
CA GLU A 3 -8.74 -14.58 -5.80
C GLU A 3 -8.36 -14.05 -4.42
N LEU A 4 -9.16 -13.13 -3.86
CA LEU A 4 -8.95 -12.62 -2.50
C LEU A 4 -9.28 -13.70 -1.46
N ASP A 5 -10.35 -14.49 -1.69
CA ASP A 5 -10.69 -15.60 -0.81
C ASP A 5 -9.50 -16.58 -0.72
N ALA A 6 -8.95 -17.02 -1.86
CA ALA A 6 -7.78 -17.91 -1.92
C ALA A 6 -6.51 -17.27 -1.31
N TYR A 7 -6.28 -15.98 -1.54
CA TYR A 7 -5.13 -15.27 -0.97
C TYR A 7 -5.21 -15.20 0.56
N PHE A 8 -6.34 -14.79 1.13
CA PHE A 8 -6.47 -14.65 2.59
C PHE A 8 -6.49 -15.99 3.33
N GLU A 9 -6.96 -17.07 2.69
CA GLU A 9 -6.76 -18.43 3.19
C GLU A 9 -5.26 -18.77 3.31
N SER A 10 -4.45 -18.38 2.32
CA SER A 10 -3.00 -18.64 2.30
C SER A 10 -2.14 -17.71 3.17
N VAL A 11 -2.68 -16.55 3.57
CA VAL A 11 -1.96 -15.47 4.28
C VAL A 11 -2.14 -15.52 5.79
N SER A 12 -3.24 -16.12 6.28
CA SER A 12 -3.45 -16.38 7.71
C SER A 12 -2.25 -17.07 8.41
N PRO A 13 -1.47 -17.96 7.75
CA PRO A 13 -0.23 -18.49 8.31
C PRO A 13 0.93 -17.47 8.34
N LEU A 14 1.10 -16.62 7.32
CA LEU A 14 2.29 -15.78 7.16
C LEU A 14 2.40 -14.66 8.21
N SER A 15 1.27 -14.10 8.65
CA SER A 15 1.26 -13.13 9.76
C SER A 15 1.58 -13.76 11.12
N THR A 16 1.54 -15.09 11.22
CA THR A 16 1.76 -15.83 12.47
C THR A 16 3.22 -16.29 12.63
N TYR A 17 3.94 -16.51 11.52
CA TYR A 17 5.30 -17.08 11.54
C TYR A 17 6.43 -16.10 11.19
N SER A 18 6.10 -14.89 10.73
CA SER A 18 7.11 -13.86 10.42
C SER A 18 7.37 -12.96 11.62
N SER A 19 8.65 -12.78 11.98
CA SER A 19 9.07 -11.74 12.94
C SER A 19 9.07 -10.34 12.33
N LEU A 20 8.96 -10.22 11.01
CA LEU A 20 8.89 -8.94 10.30
C LEU A 20 7.43 -8.48 10.14
N PRO A 21 7.16 -7.17 10.29
CA PRO A 21 5.84 -6.59 9.99
C PRO A 21 5.39 -6.93 8.56
N LEU A 22 4.24 -7.59 8.44
CA LEU A 22 3.63 -7.91 7.15
C LEU A 22 2.74 -6.75 6.69
N LEU A 23 3.05 -6.22 5.51
CA LEU A 23 2.28 -5.17 4.86
C LEU A 23 1.77 -5.68 3.50
N ILE A 24 0.45 -5.77 3.36
CA ILE A 24 -0.20 -6.28 2.15
C ILE A 24 -0.56 -5.11 1.24
N VAL A 25 -0.19 -5.21 -0.04
CA VAL A 25 -0.53 -4.23 -1.08
C VAL A 25 -1.29 -4.92 -2.22
N LEU A 26 -2.52 -4.48 -2.45
CA LEU A 26 -3.34 -4.89 -3.58
C LEU A 26 -3.11 -3.92 -4.75
N GLY A 27 -2.33 -4.36 -5.75
CA GLY A 27 -2.07 -3.58 -6.96
C GLY A 27 -3.21 -3.64 -7.98
N LYS A 28 -3.17 -2.73 -8.97
CA LYS A 28 -4.16 -2.61 -10.05
C LYS A 28 -5.61 -2.51 -9.55
N TYR A 29 -5.78 -1.91 -8.37
CA TYR A 29 -7.08 -1.82 -7.74
C TYR A 29 -7.99 -0.86 -8.52
N ASP A 30 -9.26 -1.24 -8.68
CA ASP A 30 -10.25 -0.37 -9.29
C ASP A 30 -10.78 0.62 -8.26
N VAL A 31 -10.53 1.90 -8.49
CA VAL A 31 -10.97 3.01 -7.62
C VAL A 31 -12.49 3.16 -7.53
N HIS A 32 -13.23 2.57 -8.47
CA HIS A 32 -14.70 2.55 -8.47
C HIS A 32 -15.27 1.30 -7.81
N SER A 33 -14.42 0.40 -7.32
CA SER A 33 -14.85 -0.79 -6.58
C SER A 33 -15.60 -0.40 -5.31
N GLN A 34 -16.77 -1.03 -5.10
CA GLN A 34 -17.55 -0.91 -3.87
C GLN A 34 -16.89 -1.62 -2.67
N VAL A 35 -15.81 -2.37 -2.90
CA VAL A 35 -15.15 -3.23 -1.90
C VAL A 35 -13.82 -2.63 -1.48
N ASN A 36 -13.86 -1.56 -0.68
CA ASN A 36 -12.66 -0.86 -0.18
C ASN A 36 -11.84 -1.68 0.85
N GLU A 37 -10.65 -1.19 1.21
CA GLU A 37 -9.74 -1.81 2.18
C GLU A 37 -10.39 -2.18 3.52
N THR A 38 -11.29 -1.33 4.03
CA THR A 38 -12.02 -1.59 5.28
C THR A 38 -13.00 -2.75 5.12
N ASN A 39 -13.70 -2.80 3.99
CA ASN A 39 -14.61 -3.91 3.68
C ASN A 39 -13.84 -5.23 3.53
N ILE A 40 -12.67 -5.20 2.90
CA ILE A 40 -11.79 -6.37 2.74
C ILE A 40 -11.30 -6.85 4.12
N ARG A 41 -10.74 -5.96 4.94
CA ARG A 41 -10.29 -6.29 6.30
C ARG A 41 -11.40 -6.91 7.14
N ARG A 42 -12.59 -6.30 7.12
CA ARG A 42 -13.76 -6.79 7.87
C ARG A 42 -14.19 -8.18 7.37
N ARG A 43 -14.25 -8.39 6.05
CA ARG A 43 -14.69 -9.65 5.46
C ARG A 43 -13.78 -10.82 5.82
N TYR A 44 -12.46 -10.61 5.85
CA TYR A 44 -11.48 -11.68 6.09
C TYR A 44 -10.89 -11.67 7.50
N GLY A 45 -11.38 -10.82 8.41
CA GLY A 45 -10.86 -10.72 9.78
C GLY A 45 -9.39 -10.28 9.86
N TYR A 46 -8.85 -9.66 8.81
CA TYR A 46 -7.44 -9.28 8.73
C TYR A 46 -7.17 -8.02 9.55
N LYS A 47 -6.28 -8.12 10.53
CA LYS A 47 -5.92 -7.03 11.46
C LYS A 47 -4.65 -6.27 11.07
N GLY A 48 -3.89 -6.79 10.11
CA GLY A 48 -2.63 -6.18 9.68
C GLY A 48 -2.82 -4.99 8.74
N ALA A 49 -1.69 -4.46 8.28
CA ALA A 49 -1.65 -3.36 7.34
C ALA A 49 -2.04 -3.84 5.94
N LEU A 50 -3.12 -3.28 5.38
CA LEU A 50 -3.63 -3.55 4.05
C LEU A 50 -3.79 -2.23 3.30
N TYR A 51 -3.21 -2.14 2.12
CA TYR A 51 -3.32 -0.98 1.23
C TYR A 51 -3.71 -1.40 -0.19
N THR A 52 -4.29 -0.47 -0.92
CA THR A 52 -4.62 -0.61 -2.34
C THR A 52 -3.81 0.39 -3.16
N VAL A 53 -3.39 -0.03 -4.35
CA VAL A 53 -2.76 0.85 -5.34
C VAL A 53 -3.63 0.84 -6.59
N PRO A 54 -4.25 1.98 -6.93
CA PRO A 54 -5.04 2.14 -8.15
C PRO A 54 -4.28 1.71 -9.41
N TYR A 55 -5.02 1.22 -10.40
CA TYR A 55 -4.45 1.08 -11.73
C TYR A 55 -4.04 2.46 -12.30
N SER A 56 -2.81 2.57 -12.79
CA SER A 56 -2.28 3.80 -13.39
C SER A 56 -1.58 3.48 -14.71
N THR A 57 -2.19 3.90 -15.82
CA THR A 57 -1.59 3.78 -17.15
C THR A 57 -0.28 4.57 -17.23
N GLY A 58 -0.23 5.77 -16.63
CA GLY A 58 0.99 6.58 -16.58
C GLY A 58 2.15 5.89 -15.85
N PHE A 59 1.87 5.14 -14.78
CA PHE A 59 2.88 4.33 -14.11
C PHE A 59 3.32 3.14 -14.97
N MET A 60 2.39 2.42 -15.60
CA MET A 60 2.70 1.29 -16.48
C MET A 60 3.57 1.73 -17.67
N ASP A 61 3.27 2.91 -18.24
CA ASP A 61 4.06 3.53 -19.29
C ASP A 61 5.47 3.88 -18.82
N ALA A 62 5.59 4.48 -17.63
CA ALA A 62 6.88 4.81 -17.04
C ALA A 62 7.70 3.55 -16.75
N TRP A 63 7.05 2.47 -16.29
CA TRP A 63 7.67 1.16 -16.11
C TRP A 63 8.24 0.62 -17.42
N ASN A 64 7.46 0.62 -18.49
CA ASN A 64 7.89 0.17 -19.82
C ASN A 64 9.06 1.01 -20.35
N ARG A 65 9.07 2.32 -20.08
CA ARG A 65 10.15 3.25 -20.44
C ARG A 65 11.36 3.22 -19.51
N ARG A 66 11.34 2.41 -18.44
CA ARG A 66 12.34 2.40 -17.35
C ARG A 66 12.53 3.76 -16.65
N ASP A 67 11.49 4.60 -16.64
CA ASP A 67 11.46 5.93 -16.01
C ASP A 67 10.52 5.98 -14.78
N VAL A 68 10.49 4.91 -13.98
CA VAL A 68 9.63 4.83 -12.79
C VAL A 68 9.94 5.94 -11.80
N ILE A 69 11.23 6.21 -11.56
CA ILE A 69 11.66 7.25 -10.61
C ILE A 69 11.25 8.64 -11.08
N GLY A 70 11.46 8.97 -12.36
CA GLY A 70 11.04 10.25 -12.92
C GLY A 70 9.53 10.42 -12.87
N HIS A 71 8.76 9.37 -13.14
CA HIS A 71 7.30 9.40 -12.99
C HIS A 71 6.87 9.68 -11.55
N VAL A 72 7.41 8.95 -10.56
CA VAL A 72 7.12 9.20 -9.14
C VAL A 72 7.45 10.65 -8.75
N GLN A 73 8.61 11.16 -9.15
CA GLN A 73 9.02 12.53 -8.85
C GLN A 73 8.07 13.58 -9.45
N ARG A 74 7.63 13.38 -10.71
CA ARG A 74 6.67 14.28 -11.38
C ARG A 74 5.32 14.26 -10.67
N GLU A 75 4.79 13.07 -10.39
CA GLU A 75 3.52 12.90 -9.68
C GLU A 75 3.57 13.53 -8.28
N VAL A 76 4.66 13.33 -7.53
CA VAL A 76 4.84 13.94 -6.20
C VAL A 76 4.88 15.46 -6.28
N ARG A 77 5.56 16.04 -7.27
CA ARG A 77 5.64 17.50 -7.47
C ARG A 77 4.32 18.12 -7.92
N SER A 78 3.59 17.43 -8.79
CA SER A 78 2.30 17.88 -9.34
C SER A 78 1.16 17.92 -8.32
N GLY A 79 1.30 17.21 -7.19
CA GLY A 79 0.29 17.15 -6.12
C GLY A 79 0.02 18.47 -5.37
N LYS A 80 0.69 19.58 -5.72
CA LYS A 80 0.37 20.92 -5.18
C LYS A 80 -0.79 21.61 -5.92
N GLU A 81 -1.14 21.18 -7.13
CA GLU A 81 -2.17 21.83 -7.96
C GLU A 81 -3.60 21.29 -7.73
N GLN A 82 -3.76 20.20 -6.96
CA GLN A 82 -5.01 19.43 -6.87
C GLN A 82 -5.95 19.82 -5.71
N HIS A 83 -5.90 21.07 -5.22
CA HIS A 83 -6.96 21.61 -4.36
C HIS A 83 -8.34 21.72 -5.03
N ARG A 84 -8.51 21.23 -6.28
CA ARG A 84 -9.71 21.47 -7.10
C ARG A 84 -10.60 20.26 -7.40
N LYS A 85 -10.36 19.07 -6.84
CA LYS A 85 -11.24 17.90 -7.06
C LYS A 85 -11.63 17.23 -5.74
N LEU A 86 -12.57 17.88 -5.05
CA LEU A 86 -13.13 17.49 -3.74
C LEU A 86 -13.78 16.08 -3.66
N PHE A 87 -13.83 15.30 -4.74
CA PHE A 87 -14.56 14.02 -4.78
C PHE A 87 -13.87 12.93 -5.63
N MET A 88 -12.56 13.02 -5.87
CA MET A 88 -11.86 11.95 -6.59
C MET A 88 -11.35 10.87 -5.64
N PRO A 89 -11.50 9.58 -6.00
CA PRO A 89 -10.92 8.48 -5.25
C PRO A 89 -9.39 8.61 -5.18
N VAL A 90 -8.81 8.04 -4.12
CA VAL A 90 -7.37 8.12 -3.79
C VAL A 90 -6.53 7.89 -5.04
N GLY A 91 -5.76 8.91 -5.45
CA GLY A 91 -4.90 8.83 -6.63
C GLY A 91 -3.73 7.85 -6.43
N TRP A 92 -3.16 7.38 -7.54
CA TRP A 92 -1.99 6.49 -7.51
C TRP A 92 -0.85 7.07 -6.67
N ALA A 93 -0.49 8.35 -6.87
CA ALA A 93 0.58 9.02 -6.14
C ALA A 93 0.33 9.08 -4.62
N GLN A 94 -0.92 9.31 -4.20
CA GLN A 94 -1.28 9.32 -2.78
C GLN A 94 -1.16 7.93 -2.16
N SER A 95 -1.59 6.90 -2.91
CA SER A 95 -1.48 5.50 -2.49
C SER A 95 -0.01 5.09 -2.30
N ILE A 96 0.86 5.48 -3.23
CA ILE A 96 2.31 5.26 -3.11
C ILE A 96 2.87 5.98 -1.87
N ARG A 97 2.50 7.24 -1.64
CA ARG A 97 2.95 7.98 -0.43
C ARG A 97 2.52 7.29 0.87
N HIS A 98 1.26 6.84 0.95
CA HIS A 98 0.76 6.14 2.13
C HIS A 98 1.54 4.85 2.39
N ILE A 99 1.80 4.06 1.34
CA ILE A 99 2.57 2.81 1.47
C ILE A 99 4.01 3.11 1.86
N SER A 100 4.68 4.08 1.22
CA SER A 100 6.04 4.48 1.58
C SER A 100 6.13 4.91 3.05
N LYS A 101 5.16 5.69 3.53
CA LYS A 101 5.09 6.09 4.94
C LYS A 101 4.94 4.88 5.85
N ALA A 102 4.01 3.97 5.55
CA ALA A 102 3.78 2.77 6.36
C ALA A 102 4.99 1.83 6.42
N ILE A 103 5.73 1.69 5.30
CA ILE A 103 6.99 0.91 5.27
C ILE A 103 8.04 1.56 6.18
N LEU A 104 8.20 2.89 6.12
CA LEU A 104 9.17 3.61 6.95
C LEU A 104 8.82 3.52 8.44
N GLU A 105 7.54 3.69 8.79
CA GLU A 105 7.06 3.55 10.18
C GLU A 105 7.26 2.13 10.73
N ALA A 106 7.00 1.11 9.90
CA ALA A 106 7.24 -0.28 10.27
C ALA A 106 8.74 -0.57 10.47
N ALA A 107 9.59 -0.07 9.58
CA ALA A 107 11.04 -0.23 9.67
C ALA A 107 11.62 0.50 10.90
N GLU A 108 11.17 1.73 11.18
CA GLU A 108 11.62 2.47 12.35
C GLU A 108 11.20 1.79 13.66
N SER A 109 9.97 1.26 13.71
CA SER A 109 9.46 0.54 14.88
C SER A 109 10.28 -0.72 15.16
N ASP A 110 10.63 -1.49 14.12
CA ASP A 110 11.50 -2.67 14.22
C ASP A 110 12.92 -2.32 14.69
N LEU A 111 13.49 -1.22 14.15
CA LEU A 111 14.81 -0.73 14.58
C LEU A 111 14.82 -0.30 16.05
N ARG A 112 13.77 0.40 16.51
CA ARG A 112 13.62 0.80 17.92
C ARG A 112 13.48 -0.43 18.82
N LEU A 113 12.70 -1.43 18.41
CA LEU A 113 12.53 -2.68 19.15
C LEU A 113 13.87 -3.40 19.33
N LYS A 114 14.64 -3.54 18.24
CA LYS A 114 15.98 -4.16 18.28
C LYS A 114 16.98 -3.37 19.12
N ALA A 115 16.88 -2.05 19.16
CA ALA A 115 17.74 -1.22 20.02
C ALA A 115 17.41 -1.42 21.50
N LEU A 116 16.12 -1.49 21.86
CA LEU A 116 15.66 -1.83 23.22
C LEU A 116 16.11 -3.24 23.65
N GLU A 117 16.00 -4.23 22.77
CA GLU A 117 16.45 -5.61 23.03
C GLU A 117 17.98 -5.74 23.18
N ARG A 118 18.75 -4.87 22.53
CA ARG A 118 20.22 -4.86 22.59
C ARG A 118 20.79 -4.09 23.79
N GLY A 119 19.94 -3.52 24.63
CA GLY A 119 20.34 -2.79 25.83
C GLY A 119 20.82 -1.37 25.53
N ALA A 120 19.97 -0.41 25.87
CA ALA A 120 20.45 0.78 26.55
C ALA A 120 20.88 0.42 27.97
#